data_AF-A0A2D6DPH4-F1
#
_entry.id   AF-A0A2D6DPH4-F1
#
_cell.length_a   1.000
_cell.length_b   1.000
_cell.length_c   1.000
_cell.angle_alpha   90.00
_cell.angle_beta   90.00
_cell.angle_gamma   90.00
#
_symmetry.space_group_name_H-M   'P 1'
#
loop_
_entity.id
_entity.type
_entity.pdbx_description
1 polymer ?
#
loop_
_entity_poly.entity_id
_entity_poly.type
_entity_poly.pdbx_seq_one_letter_code
_entity_poly.pdbx_strand_id
1 'polypeptide(L)'
;MNKKNKKISENKKRLVILKAKGDFVFHGSSSIIKELEPRQPMIYDEKIKKEIKHGNLCVAATPFISIALFRAIINKQNFPFKGYQSSFGFSKQKNKCYFNTTERVFSQIKGKKGYVHVLSKKNFKRFSTMEYRSERTERPSEIISVDYEDLPDDIEIIDDPN
;
A
#
# COMPACT_ATOMS: atom_id res chain seq x y z
N MET A 1 10.37 1.84 20.01
CA MET A 1 10.36 0.40 20.38
C MET A 1 10.99 -0.41 19.25
N ASN A 2 12.07 -1.14 19.55
CA ASN A 2 12.84 -1.92 18.58
C ASN A 2 12.15 -3.28 18.35
N LYS A 3 11.55 -3.52 17.16
CA LYS A 3 10.77 -4.73 16.83
C LYS A 3 11.64 -5.97 16.49
N LYS A 4 12.87 -6.08 17.02
CA LYS A 4 13.86 -7.08 16.57
C LYS A 4 13.47 -8.55 16.78
N ASN A 5 12.46 -8.86 17.61
CA ASN A 5 12.03 -10.24 17.90
C ASN A 5 10.56 -10.52 17.58
N LYS A 6 9.93 -9.72 16.71
CA LYS A 6 8.50 -9.86 16.42
C LYS A 6 8.25 -11.07 15.51
N LYS A 7 7.52 -12.06 16.03
CA LYS A 7 7.05 -13.22 15.25
C LYS A 7 6.18 -12.70 14.09
N ILE A 8 6.57 -13.02 12.85
CA ILE A 8 5.78 -12.68 11.66
C ILE A 8 4.40 -13.34 11.80
N SER A 9 3.33 -12.57 11.60
CA SER A 9 1.95 -13.10 11.63
C SER A 9 1.75 -14.15 10.53
N GLU A 10 0.79 -15.05 10.71
CA GLU A 10 0.45 -16.04 9.68
C GLU A 10 -0.03 -15.37 8.38
N ASN A 11 -0.71 -14.23 8.47
CA ASN A 11 -1.16 -13.47 7.31
C ASN A 11 0.00 -12.85 6.52
N LYS A 12 1.00 -12.29 7.21
CA LYS A 12 2.21 -11.78 6.55
C LYS A 12 3.07 -12.91 5.98
N LYS A 13 3.16 -14.07 6.65
CA LYS A 13 3.79 -15.27 6.08
C LYS A 13 3.09 -15.72 4.80
N ARG A 14 1.75 -15.74 4.79
CA ARG A 14 0.95 -16.09 3.61
C ARG A 14 1.27 -15.15 2.44
N LEU A 15 1.32 -13.85 2.68
CA LEU A 15 1.71 -12.87 1.66
C LEU A 15 3.14 -13.11 1.12
N VAL A 16 4.09 -13.43 2.00
CA VAL A 16 5.48 -13.76 1.59
C VAL A 16 5.53 -14.99 0.69
N ILE A 17 4.79 -16.05 1.04
CA ILE A 17 4.68 -17.27 0.23
C ILE A 17 4.07 -16.93 -1.15
N LEU A 18 2.99 -16.15 -1.19
CA LEU A 18 2.35 -15.74 -2.44
C LEU A 18 3.28 -14.89 -3.32
N LYS A 19 4.04 -13.96 -2.72
CA LYS A 19 5.03 -13.16 -3.46
C LYS A 19 6.14 -14.04 -4.04
N ALA A 20 6.62 -15.04 -3.29
CA ALA A 20 7.69 -15.93 -3.75
C ALA A 20 7.31 -16.75 -4.99
N LYS A 21 6.01 -17.02 -5.19
CA LYS A 21 5.51 -17.67 -6.42
C LYS A 21 5.65 -16.81 -7.67
N GLY A 22 5.70 -15.48 -7.54
CA GLY A 22 5.91 -14.55 -8.66
C GLY A 22 4.68 -14.24 -9.52
N ASP A 23 3.56 -14.96 -9.31
CA ASP A 23 2.33 -14.87 -10.12
C ASP A 23 1.34 -13.81 -9.66
N PHE A 24 1.65 -13.08 -8.58
CA PHE A 24 0.70 -12.19 -7.91
C PHE A 24 1.22 -10.75 -7.79
N VAL A 25 0.28 -9.81 -7.81
CA VAL A 25 0.43 -8.42 -7.37
C VAL A 25 -0.60 -8.12 -6.28
N PHE A 26 -0.36 -7.06 -5.52
CA PHE A 26 -1.09 -6.79 -4.28
C PHE A 26 -1.73 -5.41 -4.31
N HIS A 27 -2.96 -5.29 -3.79
CA HIS A 27 -3.63 -4.00 -3.60
C HIS A 27 -4.06 -3.83 -2.14
N GLY A 28 -3.56 -2.79 -1.49
CA GLY A 28 -3.93 -2.45 -0.11
C GLY A 28 -5.12 -1.51 -0.05
N SER A 29 -6.11 -1.84 0.78
CA SER A 29 -7.31 -1.03 1.03
C SER A 29 -7.74 -1.15 2.49
N SER A 30 -8.43 -0.12 3.02
CA SER A 30 -9.05 -0.16 4.35
C SER A 30 -10.23 -1.13 4.44
N SER A 31 -10.80 -1.51 3.30
CA SER A 31 -12.06 -2.27 3.21
C SER A 31 -11.89 -3.50 2.33
N ILE A 32 -12.73 -4.51 2.58
CA ILE A 32 -12.86 -5.69 1.72
C ILE A 32 -13.53 -5.27 0.41
N ILE A 33 -12.82 -5.44 -0.70
CA ILE A 33 -13.31 -5.11 -2.04
C ILE A 33 -13.36 -6.42 -2.85
N LYS A 34 -14.57 -6.88 -3.16
CA LYS A 34 -14.77 -8.12 -3.95
C LYS A 34 -14.39 -7.94 -5.42
N GLU A 35 -14.58 -6.72 -5.94
CA GLU A 35 -14.25 -6.35 -7.31
C GLU A 35 -13.60 -4.98 -7.32
N LEU A 36 -12.36 -4.90 -7.80
CA LEU A 36 -11.66 -3.65 -7.95
C LEU A 36 -11.96 -3.09 -9.34
N GLU A 37 -12.75 -2.04 -9.40
CA GLU A 37 -13.03 -1.32 -10.64
C GLU A 37 -11.89 -0.35 -10.98
N PRO A 38 -11.59 -0.13 -12.28
CA PRO A 38 -10.65 0.89 -12.71
C PRO A 38 -11.03 2.28 -12.21
N ARG A 39 -10.06 3.01 -11.64
CA ARG A 39 -10.24 4.40 -11.18
C ARG A 39 -9.18 5.30 -11.78
N GLN A 40 -9.46 6.60 -11.81
CA GLN A 40 -8.51 7.60 -12.33
C GLN A 40 -7.32 7.72 -11.38
N PRO A 41 -6.11 7.29 -11.77
CA PRO A 41 -4.90 7.62 -11.01
C PRO A 41 -4.67 9.13 -11.05
N MET A 42 -4.24 9.67 -9.92
CA MET A 42 -3.88 11.08 -9.74
C MET A 42 -2.41 11.19 -9.34
N ILE A 43 -1.75 12.26 -9.75
CA ILE A 43 -0.38 12.62 -9.34
C ILE A 43 -0.35 14.10 -8.97
N TYR A 44 0.45 14.47 -7.97
CA TYR A 44 0.70 15.87 -7.66
C TYR A 44 1.76 16.43 -8.62
N ASP A 45 1.41 17.48 -9.36
CA ASP A 45 2.34 18.22 -10.21
C ASP A 45 2.91 19.41 -9.41
N GLU A 46 4.20 19.35 -9.10
CA GLU A 46 4.91 20.38 -8.35
C GLU A 46 4.96 21.74 -9.06
N LYS A 47 4.97 21.77 -10.40
CA LYS A 47 5.07 23.02 -11.17
C LYS A 47 3.81 23.86 -11.02
N ILE A 48 2.66 23.21 -11.04
CA ILE A 48 1.35 23.88 -10.95
C ILE A 48 0.68 23.72 -9.58
N LYS A 49 1.34 23.03 -8.65
CA LYS A 49 0.90 22.77 -7.26
C LYS A 49 -0.50 22.15 -7.17
N LYS A 50 -0.85 21.23 -8.07
CA LYS A 50 -2.19 20.61 -8.17
C LYS A 50 -2.13 19.12 -8.47
N GLU A 51 -3.16 18.39 -8.05
CA GLU A 51 -3.36 17.00 -8.49
C GLU A 51 -3.88 16.97 -9.93
N ILE A 52 -3.24 16.17 -10.78
CA ILE A 52 -3.60 15.97 -12.19
C ILE A 52 -3.79 14.48 -12.49
N LYS A 53 -4.54 14.19 -13.56
CA LYS A 53 -4.77 12.83 -14.05
C LYS A 53 -3.45 12.20 -14.50
N HIS A 54 -3.20 10.96 -14.09
CA HIS A 54 -1.95 10.24 -14.36
C HIS A 54 -2.15 8.99 -15.24
N GLY A 55 -2.56 9.19 -16.49
CA GLY A 55 -2.88 8.11 -17.43
C GLY A 55 -4.34 7.65 -17.37
N ASN A 56 -4.61 6.46 -17.91
CA ASN A 56 -5.96 5.91 -18.05
C ASN A 56 -6.55 5.42 -16.72
N LEU A 57 -7.87 5.20 -16.68
CA LEU A 57 -8.55 4.48 -15.60
C LEU A 57 -7.90 3.11 -15.43
N CYS A 58 -7.53 2.76 -14.21
CA CYS A 58 -6.91 1.47 -13.93
C CYS A 58 -7.14 0.98 -12.50
N VAL A 59 -7.05 -0.33 -12.31
CA VAL A 59 -6.74 -0.95 -11.04
C VAL A 59 -5.23 -0.90 -10.87
N ALA A 60 -4.75 -0.16 -9.87
CA ALA A 60 -3.34 -0.10 -9.52
C ALA A 60 -3.00 -1.13 -8.43
N ALA A 61 -1.98 -1.92 -8.67
CA ALA A 61 -1.45 -2.91 -7.74
C ALA A 61 0.08 -2.83 -7.68
N THR A 62 0.69 -3.44 -6.67
CA THR A 62 2.14 -3.38 -6.44
C THR A 62 2.73 -4.79 -6.31
N PRO A 63 3.97 -5.04 -6.76
CA PRO A 63 4.66 -6.29 -6.47
C PRO A 63 5.25 -6.33 -5.05
N PHE A 64 5.19 -5.22 -4.31
CA PHE A 64 5.78 -5.09 -2.98
C PHE A 64 4.73 -5.25 -1.87
N ILE A 65 4.84 -6.34 -1.11
CA ILE A 65 3.97 -6.59 0.06
C ILE A 65 3.99 -5.39 1.02
N SER A 66 5.16 -4.82 1.29
CA SER A 66 5.32 -3.69 2.22
C SER A 66 4.49 -2.47 1.81
N ILE A 67 4.43 -2.15 0.51
CA ILE A 67 3.59 -1.07 -0.01
C ILE A 67 2.10 -1.41 0.14
N ALA A 68 1.70 -2.65 -0.17
CA ALA A 68 0.30 -3.06 -0.01
C ALA A 68 -0.14 -3.02 1.46
N LEU A 69 0.70 -3.50 2.38
CA LEU A 69 0.45 -3.43 3.83
C LEU A 69 0.33 -1.99 4.33
N PHE A 70 1.28 -1.14 3.92
CA PHE A 70 1.28 0.27 4.28
C PHE A 70 -0.02 0.95 3.83
N ARG A 71 -0.41 0.79 2.56
CA ARG A 71 -1.65 1.38 2.02
C ARG A 71 -2.93 0.80 2.63
N ALA A 72 -2.93 -0.48 2.98
CA ALA A 72 -4.08 -1.13 3.60
C ALA A 72 -4.41 -0.52 4.96
N ILE A 73 -3.40 -0.16 5.75
CA ILE A 73 -3.56 0.29 7.14
C ILE A 73 -3.47 1.82 7.23
N ILE A 74 -2.48 2.44 6.59
CA ILE A 74 -2.24 3.88 6.60
C ILE A 74 -2.90 4.52 5.38
N ASN A 75 -4.13 5.01 5.57
CA ASN A 75 -4.94 5.69 4.57
C ASN A 75 -5.93 6.66 5.25
N LYS A 76 -6.52 7.57 4.46
CA LYS A 76 -7.47 8.58 4.95
C LYS A 76 -8.73 7.98 5.58
N GLN A 77 -9.14 6.78 5.18
CA GLN A 77 -10.33 6.11 5.75
C GLN A 77 -10.07 5.65 7.18
N ASN A 78 -8.89 5.09 7.46
CA ASN A 78 -8.49 4.70 8.81
C ASN A 78 -8.11 5.89 9.70
N PHE A 79 -7.70 7.01 9.10
CA PHE A 79 -7.26 8.23 9.77
C PHE A 79 -7.94 9.49 9.18
N PRO A 80 -9.27 9.67 9.39
CA PRO A 80 -10.04 10.73 8.76
C PRO A 80 -9.92 12.07 9.50
N PHE A 81 -8.70 12.55 9.71
CA PHE A 81 -8.44 13.85 10.34
C PHE A 81 -7.72 14.81 9.39
N LYS A 82 -7.94 16.12 9.60
CA LYS A 82 -7.23 17.18 8.88
C LYS A 82 -5.74 17.11 9.20
N GLY A 83 -4.90 17.26 8.17
CA GLY A 83 -3.44 17.14 8.32
C GLY A 83 -2.90 15.72 8.17
N TYR A 84 -3.74 14.73 7.82
CA TYR A 84 -3.25 13.41 7.43
C TYR A 84 -2.23 13.50 6.29
N GLN A 85 -1.02 12.99 6.53
CA GLN A 85 0.02 12.82 5.53
C GLN A 85 0.68 11.47 5.68
N SER A 86 0.94 10.84 4.53
CA SER A 86 1.82 9.68 4.43
C SER A 86 2.40 9.62 3.03
N SER A 87 3.58 9.03 2.92
CA SER A 87 4.24 8.80 1.65
C SER A 87 4.93 7.45 1.64
N PHE A 88 5.10 6.91 0.45
CA PHE A 88 5.90 5.72 0.21
C PHE A 88 6.59 5.85 -1.15
N GLY A 89 7.70 5.17 -1.30
CA GLY A 89 8.40 5.11 -2.58
C GLY A 89 9.46 4.03 -2.62
N PHE A 90 10.29 4.07 -3.66
CA PHE A 90 11.37 3.10 -3.88
C PHE A 90 12.66 3.84 -4.17
N SER A 91 13.65 3.66 -3.30
CA SER A 91 15.00 4.15 -3.52
C SER A 91 15.75 3.18 -4.43
N LYS A 92 16.08 3.61 -5.65
CA LYS A 92 16.94 2.83 -6.57
C LYS A 92 18.34 2.60 -5.99
N GLN A 93 18.93 3.62 -5.37
CA GLN A 93 20.25 3.55 -4.76
C GLN A 93 20.31 2.51 -3.62
N LYS A 94 19.30 2.50 -2.74
CA LYS A 94 19.22 1.54 -1.62
C LYS A 94 18.52 0.22 -2.01
N ASN A 95 18.03 0.12 -3.24
CA ASN A 95 17.21 -0.98 -3.75
C ASN A 95 16.08 -1.40 -2.77
N LYS A 96 15.39 -0.41 -2.17
CA LYS A 96 14.48 -0.64 -1.04
C LYS A 96 13.31 0.34 -1.05
N CYS A 97 12.14 -0.12 -0.61
CA CYS A 97 11.01 0.76 -0.33
C CYS A 97 11.30 1.65 0.90
N TYR A 98 10.77 2.87 0.88
CA TYR A 98 10.72 3.75 2.05
C TYR A 98 9.27 4.15 2.33
N PHE A 99 8.99 4.49 3.58
CA PHE A 99 7.67 4.80 4.09
C PHE A 99 7.78 5.92 5.10
N ASN A 100 6.87 6.89 5.07
CA ASN A 100 6.74 7.88 6.12
C ASN A 100 5.28 8.22 6.41
N THR A 101 5.03 8.66 7.64
CA THR A 101 3.72 9.13 8.08
C THR A 101 3.90 10.08 9.26
N THR A 102 2.89 10.89 9.57
CA THR A 102 2.98 11.81 10.71
C THR A 102 2.91 11.11 12.07
N GLU A 103 3.40 11.77 13.13
CA GLU A 103 3.34 11.29 14.51
C GLU A 103 1.91 10.98 14.96
N ARG A 104 0.94 11.83 14.62
CA ARG A 104 -0.47 11.59 14.92
C ARG A 104 -1.01 10.30 14.29
N VAL A 105 -0.62 9.97 13.05
CA VAL A 105 -1.00 8.69 12.44
C VAL A 105 -0.34 7.53 13.20
N PHE A 106 0.94 7.64 13.49
CA PHE A 106 1.71 6.56 14.12
C PHE A 106 1.24 6.27 15.55
N SER A 107 0.87 7.29 16.32
CA SER A 107 0.33 7.12 17.69
C SER A 107 -1.04 6.42 17.71
N GLN A 108 -1.84 6.52 16.65
CA GLN A 108 -3.20 5.98 16.55
C GLN A 108 -3.30 4.69 15.75
N ILE A 109 -2.18 4.12 15.31
CA ILE A 109 -2.16 2.99 14.38
C ILE A 109 -2.53 1.65 15.02
N LYS A 110 -2.32 1.51 16.33
CA LYS A 110 -2.67 0.29 17.07
C LYS A 110 -4.19 0.06 16.98
N GLY A 111 -4.58 -1.18 16.67
CA GLY A 111 -5.98 -1.56 16.50
C GLY A 111 -6.56 -1.25 15.12
N LYS A 112 -5.86 -0.53 14.24
CA LYS A 112 -6.27 -0.34 12.84
C LYS A 112 -6.05 -1.61 12.04
N LYS A 113 -7.00 -1.91 11.16
CA LYS A 113 -6.96 -3.05 10.24
C LYS A 113 -7.04 -2.57 8.80
N GLY A 114 -6.58 -3.43 7.91
CA GLY A 114 -6.70 -3.26 6.47
C GLY A 114 -6.76 -4.60 5.77
N TYR A 115 -6.86 -4.56 4.46
CA TYR A 115 -6.98 -5.74 3.62
C TYR A 115 -6.03 -5.65 2.44
N VAL A 116 -5.24 -6.72 2.26
CA VAL A 116 -4.43 -6.92 1.07
C VAL A 116 -5.17 -7.84 0.12
N HIS A 117 -5.49 -7.32 -1.06
CA HIS A 117 -6.15 -8.03 -2.14
C HIS A 117 -5.08 -8.63 -3.05
N VAL A 118 -5.08 -9.96 -3.17
CA VAL A 118 -4.12 -10.72 -3.98
C VAL A 118 -4.70 -10.89 -5.38
N LEU A 119 -3.99 -10.38 -6.38
CA LEU A 119 -4.48 -10.25 -7.75
C LEU A 119 -3.53 -10.99 -8.71
N SER A 120 -4.10 -11.64 -9.73
CA SER A 120 -3.29 -12.38 -10.70
C SER A 120 -2.47 -11.42 -11.56
N LYS A 121 -1.14 -11.52 -11.48
CA LYS A 121 -0.21 -10.61 -12.18
C LYS A 121 -0.35 -10.65 -13.69
N LYS A 122 -0.75 -11.79 -14.27
CA LYS A 122 -0.97 -11.94 -15.73
C LYS A 122 -2.02 -10.98 -16.29
N ASN A 123 -2.91 -10.48 -15.44
CA ASN A 123 -3.95 -9.54 -15.79
C ASN A 123 -3.47 -8.08 -15.81
N PHE A 124 -2.25 -7.84 -15.34
CA PHE A 124 -1.69 -6.50 -15.18
C PHE A 124 -0.48 -6.31 -16.07
N LYS A 125 -0.30 -5.09 -16.56
CA LYS A 125 0.93 -4.64 -17.22
C LYS A 125 1.78 -3.87 -16.23
N ARG A 126 3.09 -4.08 -16.27
CA ARG A 126 4.03 -3.29 -15.47
C ARG A 126 3.98 -1.84 -15.94
N PHE A 127 3.75 -0.90 -15.02
CA PHE A 127 3.74 0.54 -15.30
C PHE A 127 5.00 1.21 -14.78
N SER A 128 5.46 0.81 -13.59
CA SER A 128 6.70 1.31 -13.00
C SER A 128 7.42 0.21 -12.22
N THR A 129 8.44 0.57 -11.42
CA THR A 129 9.06 -0.38 -10.50
C THR A 129 8.09 -0.84 -9.42
N MET A 130 7.26 0.07 -8.92
CA MET A 130 6.35 -0.19 -7.80
C MET A 130 4.92 -0.51 -8.22
N GLU A 131 4.58 -0.31 -9.49
CA GLU A 131 3.19 -0.27 -9.92
C GLU A 131 2.96 -1.14 -11.16
N TYR A 132 1.87 -1.89 -11.08
CA TYR A 132 1.26 -2.67 -12.13
C TYR A 132 -0.16 -2.14 -12.32
N ARG A 133 -0.62 -2.05 -13.56
CA ARG A 133 -1.94 -1.52 -13.91
C ARG A 133 -2.75 -2.52 -14.73
N SER A 134 -4.03 -2.60 -14.43
CA SER A 134 -5.04 -3.28 -15.27
C SER A 134 -6.14 -2.27 -15.62
N GLU A 135 -6.57 -2.21 -16.88
CA GLU A 135 -7.62 -1.28 -17.34
C GLU A 135 -9.04 -1.87 -17.23
N ARG A 136 -9.17 -3.06 -16.63
CA ARG A 136 -10.44 -3.76 -16.43
C ARG A 136 -10.70 -4.01 -14.95
N THR A 137 -11.93 -4.38 -14.62
CA THR A 137 -12.30 -4.83 -13.27
C THR A 137 -11.56 -6.11 -12.92
N GLU A 138 -10.97 -6.15 -11.72
CA GLU A 138 -10.20 -7.30 -11.24
C GLU A 138 -10.81 -7.87 -9.96
N ARG A 139 -10.96 -9.20 -9.92
CA ARG A 139 -11.39 -9.94 -8.74
C ARG A 139 -10.16 -10.49 -8.02
N PRO A 140 -9.98 -10.22 -6.72
CA PRO A 140 -8.91 -10.84 -5.93
C PRO A 140 -9.11 -12.37 -5.87
N SER A 141 -8.03 -13.13 -6.00
CA SER A 141 -8.05 -14.57 -5.74
C SER A 141 -8.09 -14.87 -4.24
N GLU A 142 -7.58 -13.94 -3.43
CA GLU A 142 -7.53 -14.03 -1.97
C GLU A 142 -7.57 -12.61 -1.40
N ILE A 143 -8.23 -12.43 -0.24
CA ILE A 143 -8.26 -11.17 0.51
C ILE A 143 -7.75 -11.47 1.91
N ILE A 144 -6.63 -10.86 2.29
CA ILE A 144 -5.95 -11.15 3.55
C ILE A 144 -6.10 -9.95 4.48
N SER A 145 -6.69 -10.16 5.66
CA SER A 145 -6.76 -9.14 6.72
C SER A 145 -5.38 -8.92 7.32
N VAL A 146 -5.02 -7.66 7.54
CA VAL A 146 -3.71 -7.26 8.09
C VAL A 146 -3.88 -6.17 9.13
N ASP A 147 -2.92 -6.05 10.03
CA ASP A 147 -2.93 -5.04 11.09
C ASP A 147 -1.52 -4.46 11.38
N TYR A 148 -1.41 -3.65 12.42
CA TYR A 148 -0.13 -3.03 12.84
C TYR A 148 1.01 -4.05 13.08
N GLU A 149 0.63 -5.26 13.49
CA GLU A 149 1.27 -6.55 13.26
C GLU A 149 2.27 -6.63 12.10
N ASP A 150 1.75 -6.27 10.94
CA ASP A 150 2.28 -6.67 9.65
C ASP A 150 3.10 -5.57 8.99
N LEU A 151 2.92 -4.33 9.42
CA LEU A 151 3.57 -3.18 8.80
C LEU A 151 5.11 -3.29 8.73
N PRO A 152 5.74 -2.61 7.75
CA PRO A 152 7.18 -2.43 7.74
C PRO A 152 7.68 -1.84 9.06
N ASP A 153 8.87 -2.24 9.48
CA ASP A 153 9.46 -1.79 10.75
C ASP A 153 10.17 -0.44 10.62
N ASP A 154 10.42 0.00 9.39
CA ASP A 154 11.22 1.16 9.01
C ASP A 154 10.36 2.31 8.44
N ILE A 155 9.18 2.51 9.04
CA ILE A 155 8.35 3.69 8.75
C ILE A 155 8.97 4.89 9.48
N GLU A 156 9.38 5.89 8.71
CA GLU A 156 9.85 7.18 9.22
C GLU A 156 8.67 7.99 9.77
N ILE A 157 8.85 8.57 10.95
CA ILE A 157 7.87 9.45 11.58
C ILE A 157 8.30 10.89 11.29
N ILE A 158 7.41 11.65 10.65
CA ILE A 158 7.62 13.07 10.35
C ILE A 158 6.70 13.94 11.21
N ASP A 159 7.05 15.22 11.35
CA ASP A 159 6.25 16.18 12.08
C ASP A 159 4.86 16.35 11.45
N ASP A 160 3.85 16.59 12.29
CA ASP A 160 2.52 16.94 11.80
C ASP A 160 2.58 18.32 11.10
N PRO A 161 1.92 18.50 9.95
CA PRO A 161 1.83 19.81 9.32
C PRO A 161 1.05 20.77 10.23
N ASN A 162 1.59 21.98 10.41
CA ASN A 162 0.92 23.08 11.11
C ASN A 162 -0.46 23.41 10.54
#